data_AF-A0A4U9HYS0-F1
#
_entry.id   AF-A0A4U9HYS0-F1
#
_cell.length_a   1.000
_cell.length_b   1.000
_cell.length_c   1.000
_cell.angle_alpha   90.00
_cell.angle_beta   90.00
_cell.angle_gamma   90.00
#
_symmetry.space_group_name_H-M   'P 1'
#
loop_
_entity.id
_entity.type
_entity.pdbx_description
1 polymer ?
#
loop_
_entity_poly.entity_id
_entity_poly.type
_entity_poly.pdbx_seq_one_letter_code
_entity_poly.pdbx_strand_id
1 'polypeptide(L)'
;MKTRKIGLANYLAYGSGDFLGAGTTALTAAWLLYFYTTFCGLTPIEATFIFAAARVLDAVVSPLMGFLTDNFGTTWLGKRFGAVSSLSCSVSRASSATR
;
A
#
# COMPACT_ATOMS: atom_id res chain seq x y z
N MET A 1 -7.01 -34.52 -4.60
CA MET A 1 -7.00 -33.24 -3.87
C MET A 1 -8.43 -32.75 -3.72
N LYS A 2 -8.95 -32.52 -2.50
CA LYS A 2 -10.30 -31.94 -2.31
C LYS A 2 -10.24 -30.45 -2.62
N THR A 3 -10.87 -30.02 -3.72
CA THR A 3 -10.96 -28.61 -4.06
C THR A 3 -11.84 -27.89 -3.02
N ARG A 4 -11.23 -27.04 -2.20
CA ARG A 4 -11.95 -26.24 -1.20
C ARG A 4 -12.57 -25.07 -1.96
N LYS A 5 -13.90 -25.08 -2.14
CA LYS A 5 -14.59 -23.92 -2.70
C LYS A 5 -14.43 -22.75 -1.73
N ILE A 6 -13.78 -21.68 -2.20
CA ILE A 6 -13.62 -20.44 -1.45
C ILE A 6 -15.02 -19.83 -1.26
N GLY A 7 -15.45 -19.69 0.00
CA GLY A 7 -16.73 -19.09 0.34
C GLY A 7 -16.72 -17.58 0.18
N LEU A 8 -17.89 -16.98 -0.01
CA LEU A 8 -18.07 -15.53 -0.14
C LEU A 8 -17.50 -14.75 1.06
N ALA A 9 -17.52 -15.33 2.26
CA ALA A 9 -16.92 -14.72 3.45
C ALA A 9 -15.40 -14.51 3.31
N ASN A 10 -14.68 -15.41 2.64
CA ASN A 10 -13.25 -15.26 2.42
C ASN A 10 -12.94 -14.19 1.36
N TYR A 11 -13.79 -14.06 0.34
CA TYR A 11 -13.68 -12.96 -0.63
C TYR A 11 -13.97 -11.60 0.00
N LEU A 12 -14.99 -11.50 0.85
CA LEU A 12 -15.31 -10.26 1.56
C LEU A 12 -14.23 -9.88 2.59
N ALA A 13 -13.70 -10.85 3.34
CA ALA A 13 -12.62 -10.61 4.28
C ALA A 13 -11.31 -10.19 3.58
N TYR A 14 -11.06 -10.71 2.38
CA TYR A 14 -9.91 -10.30 1.59
C TYR A 14 -10.09 -8.90 0.98
N GLY A 15 -11.28 -8.62 0.44
CA GLY A 15 -11.61 -7.31 -0.14
C GLY A 15 -11.68 -6.18 0.88
N SER A 16 -12.12 -6.45 2.12
CA SER A 16 -12.18 -5.42 3.16
C SER A 16 -10.78 -4.95 3.58
N GLY A 17 -9.79 -5.85 3.63
CA GLY A 17 -8.40 -5.49 3.91
C GLY A 17 -7.80 -4.58 2.84
N ASP A 18 -8.04 -4.91 1.56
CA ASP A 18 -7.57 -4.11 0.43
C ASP A 18 -8.22 -2.71 0.39
N PHE A 19 -9.53 -2.66 0.66
CA PHE A 19 -10.29 -1.42 0.70
C PHE A 19 -9.84 -0.47 1.82
N LEU A 20 -9.44 -1.00 2.98
CA LEU A 20 -8.92 -0.17 4.08
C LEU A 20 -7.54 0.44 3.74
N GLY A 21 -6.67 -0.32 3.07
CA GLY A 21 -5.37 0.17 2.60
C GLY A 21 -5.52 1.22 1.50
N ALA A 22 -6.23 0.89 0.44
CA ALA A 22 -6.49 1.80 -0.68
C ALA A 22 -7.34 3.02 -0.26
N GLY A 23 -8.34 2.81 0.60
CA GLY A 23 -9.21 3.87 1.10
C GLY A 23 -8.48 4.91 1.95
N THR A 24 -7.55 4.49 2.80
CA THR A 24 -6.77 5.41 3.64
C THR A 24 -5.84 6.31 2.80
N THR A 25 -5.23 5.76 1.76
CA THR A 25 -4.37 6.55 0.84
C THR A 25 -5.18 7.55 0.01
N ALA A 26 -6.39 7.19 -0.40
CA ALA A 26 -7.29 8.10 -1.10
C ALA A 26 -7.83 9.22 -0.18
N LEU A 27 -8.20 8.89 1.06
CA LEU A 27 -8.71 9.87 2.03
C LEU A 27 -7.63 10.90 2.42
N THR A 28 -6.42 10.43 2.69
CA THR A 28 -5.29 11.34 2.98
C THR A 28 -4.99 12.24 1.78
N ALA A 29 -4.96 11.71 0.56
CA ALA A 29 -4.80 12.49 -0.66
C ALA A 29 -5.83 13.62 -0.81
N ALA A 30 -7.11 13.28 -0.65
CA ALA A 30 -8.21 14.23 -0.76
C ALA A 30 -8.15 15.31 0.33
N TRP A 31 -7.81 14.92 1.56
CA TRP A 31 -7.66 15.85 2.67
C TRP A 31 -6.49 16.83 2.45
N LEU A 32 -5.34 16.34 1.97
CA LEU A 32 -4.19 17.20 1.66
C LEU A 32 -4.55 18.22 0.57
N LEU A 33 -5.26 17.80 -0.48
CA LEU A 33 -5.69 18.70 -1.54
C LEU A 33 -6.63 19.79 -1.01
N TYR A 34 -7.59 19.42 -0.15
CA TYR A 34 -8.48 20.37 0.52
C TYR A 34 -7.72 21.35 1.43
N PHE A 35 -6.72 20.88 2.17
CA PHE A 35 -5.88 21.73 3.02
C PHE A 35 -5.08 22.75 2.18
N TYR A 36 -4.49 22.32 1.06
CA TYR A 36 -3.72 23.22 0.20
C TYR A 36 -4.57 24.29 -0.48
N THR A 37 -5.81 23.96 -0.88
CA THR A 37 -6.70 24.94 -1.51
C THR A 37 -7.30 25.93 -0.52
N THR A 38 -7.59 25.50 0.72
CA THR A 38 -8.26 26.33 1.73
C THR A 38 -7.32 27.22 2.53
N PHE A 39 -6.11 26.76 2.87
CA PHE A 39 -5.19 27.51 3.73
C PHE A 39 -4.08 28.24 2.97
N CYS A 40 -3.58 27.66 1.88
CA CYS A 40 -2.47 28.26 1.13
C CYS A 40 -2.95 29.21 0.02
N GLY A 41 -4.25 29.19 -0.34
CA GLY A 41 -4.80 30.04 -1.40
C GLY A 41 -4.22 29.75 -2.79
N LEU A 42 -3.45 28.66 -2.94
CA LEU A 42 -2.90 28.22 -4.21
C LEU A 42 -4.00 27.61 -5.07
N THR A 43 -3.86 27.78 -6.39
CA THR A 43 -4.80 27.18 -7.33
C THR A 43 -4.73 25.65 -7.23
N PRO A 44 -5.86 24.93 -7.41
CA PRO A 44 -5.90 23.46 -7.35
C PRO A 44 -4.91 22.79 -8.32
N ILE A 45 -4.54 23.48 -9.39
CA ILE A 45 -3.62 23.02 -10.42
C ILE A 45 -2.20 22.87 -9.85
N GLU A 46 -1.73 23.84 -9.06
CA GLU A 46 -0.40 23.74 -8.46
C GLU A 46 -0.34 22.66 -7.39
N ALA A 47 -1.40 22.55 -6.57
CA ALA A 47 -1.49 21.51 -5.54
C ALA A 47 -1.52 20.10 -6.14
N THR A 48 -2.27 19.89 -7.24
CA THR A 48 -2.31 18.60 -7.94
C THR A 48 -0.99 18.27 -8.62
N PHE A 49 -0.25 19.26 -9.11
CA PHE A 49 1.08 19.04 -9.69
C PHE A 49 2.09 18.51 -8.65
N ILE A 50 2.09 19.09 -7.45
CA ILE A 50 2.91 18.60 -6.31
C ILE A 50 2.49 17.16 -5.94
N PHE A 51 1.17 16.91 -5.90
CA PHE A 51 0.64 15.59 -5.57
C PHE A 51 1.00 14.53 -6.63
N ALA A 52 1.00 14.91 -7.90
CA ALA A 52 1.43 14.06 -9.01
C ALA A 52 2.93 13.73 -8.90
N ALA A 53 3.78 14.72 -8.59
CA ALA A 53 5.20 14.49 -8.34
C ALA A 53 5.42 13.51 -7.17
N ALA A 54 4.65 13.66 -6.08
CA ALA A 54 4.70 12.74 -4.95
C ALA A 54 4.32 11.30 -5.34
N ARG A 55 3.31 11.11 -6.22
CA ARG A 55 2.94 9.78 -6.74
C ARG A 55 4.00 9.16 -7.64
N VAL A 56 4.69 9.96 -8.46
CA VAL A 56 5.80 9.48 -9.28
C VAL A 56 6.95 8.99 -8.40
N LEU A 57 7.29 9.74 -7.34
CA LEU A 57 8.29 9.30 -6.36
C LEU A 57 7.88 8.02 -5.66
N ASP A 58 6.63 7.92 -5.21
CA ASP A 58 6.09 6.73 -4.55
C ASP A 58 6.14 5.48 -5.47
N ALA A 59 5.88 5.66 -6.76
CA ALA A 59 6.01 4.61 -7.76
C ALA A 59 7.45 4.13 -7.97
N VAL A 60 8.46 4.97 -7.70
CA VAL A 60 9.89 4.60 -7.74
C VAL A 60 10.35 3.99 -6.41
N VAL A 61 9.85 4.51 -5.28
CA VAL A 61 10.17 4.00 -3.94
C VAL A 61 9.57 2.61 -3.72
N SER A 62 8.39 2.32 -4.28
CA SER A 62 7.73 1.02 -4.17
C SER A 62 8.61 -0.17 -4.63
N PRO A 63 9.18 -0.18 -5.85
CA PRO A 63 10.10 -1.23 -6.26
C PRO A 63 11.43 -1.17 -5.50
N LEU A 64 11.94 0.02 -5.15
CA LEU A 64 13.18 0.16 -4.38
C LEU A 64 13.06 -0.51 -3.00
N MET A 65 11.95 -0.31 -2.29
CA MET A 65 11.66 -1.00 -1.04
C MET A 65 11.48 -2.51 -1.23
N GLY A 66 10.92 -2.93 -2.36
CA GLY A 66 10.87 -4.34 -2.80
C GLY A 66 12.27 -4.96 -2.91
N PHE A 67 13.16 -4.33 -3.67
CA PHE A 67 14.54 -4.78 -3.83
C PHE A 67 15.33 -4.78 -2.51
N LEU A 68 15.09 -3.78 -1.66
CA LEU A 68 15.75 -3.70 -0.36
C LEU A 68 15.26 -4.81 0.58
N THR A 69 13.95 -5.11 0.62
CA THR A 69 13.40 -6.19 1.47
C THR A 69 13.83 -7.58 1.04
N ASP A 70 14.00 -7.82 -0.26
CA ASP A 70 14.47 -9.12 -0.75
C ASP A 70 15.94 -9.38 -0.39
N ASN A 71 16.75 -8.32 -0.24
CA ASN A 71 18.13 -8.44 0.20
C ASN A 71 18.28 -8.62 1.73
N PHE A 72 17.27 -8.20 2.52
CA PHE A 72 17.28 -8.34 3.99
C PHE A 72 17.11 -9.78 4.50
N GLY A 73 16.74 -10.75 3.65
CA GLY A 73 16.60 -12.16 4.02
C GLY A 73 17.89 -12.85 4.50
N THR A 74 19.06 -12.25 4.26
CA THR A 74 20.37 -12.80 4.65
C THR A 74 20.91 -12.27 5.99
N THR A 75 20.29 -11.22 6.56
CA THR A 75 20.79 -10.56 7.77
C THR A 75 20.04 -11.00 9.04
N TRP A 76 20.77 -11.09 10.16
CA TRP A 76 20.27 -11.56 11.46
C TRP A 76 19.07 -10.74 12.00
N LEU A 77 18.93 -9.46 11.61
CA LEU A 77 17.77 -8.62 11.93
C LEU A 77 16.47 -9.06 11.22
N GLY A 78 16.56 -9.64 10.01
CA GLY A 78 15.40 -10.16 9.28
C GLY A 78 14.75 -11.36 9.96
N LYS A 79 15.54 -12.20 10.65
CA LYS A 79 15.02 -13.34 11.45
C LYS A 79 14.29 -12.90 12.73
N ARG A 80 14.60 -11.71 13.28
CA ARG A 80 14.01 -11.22 14.54
C ARG A 80 12.77 -10.35 14.30
N PHE A 81 12.70 -9.62 13.18
CA PHE A 81 11.50 -8.88 12.76
C PHE A 81 10.51 -9.71 11.92
N GLY A 82 10.94 -10.84 11.33
CA GLY A 82 10.05 -11.76 10.59
C GLY A 82 8.95 -12.42 11.43
N ALA A 83 9.08 -12.46 12.77
CA ALA A 83 8.03 -12.95 13.66
C ALA A 83 6.88 -11.93 13.83
N VAL A 84 7.17 -10.62 13.72
CA VAL A 84 6.18 -9.53 13.88
C VAL A 84 5.64 -9.04 12.52
N SER A 85 6.35 -9.24 11.41
CA SER A 85 5.90 -8.87 10.06
C SER A 85 5.11 -9.97 9.31
N SER A 86 4.85 -11.11 9.95
CA SER A 86 4.10 -12.23 9.35
C SER A 86 2.67 -11.85 8.98
N LEU A 87 2.07 -10.85 9.63
CA LEU A 87 0.75 -10.34 9.29
C LEU A 87 0.74 -9.52 7.98
N SER A 88 1.81 -8.78 7.70
CA SER A 88 1.89 -7.88 6.53
C SER A 88 2.33 -8.62 5.26
N CYS A 89 3.19 -9.63 5.40
CA CYS A 89 3.63 -10.48 4.29
C CYS A 89 2.50 -11.35 3.72
N SER A 90 1.48 -11.68 4.51
CA SER A 90 0.31 -12.45 4.03
C SER A 90 -0.65 -11.62 3.16
N VAL A 91 -0.74 -10.31 3.38
CA VAL A 91 -1.60 -9.40 2.60
C VAL A 91 -0.93 -9.03 1.26
N SER A 92 0.38 -8.77 1.25
CA SER A 92 1.07 -8.41 0.01
C SER A 92 1.19 -9.59 -0.97
N ARG A 93 1.33 -10.83 -0.48
CA ARG A 93 1.53 -12.02 -1.32
C ARG A 93 0.26 -12.47 -2.05
N ALA A 94 -0.92 -12.06 -1.59
CA ALA A 94 -2.18 -12.38 -2.25
C ALA A 94 -2.68 -11.24 -3.19
N SER A 95 -2.09 -10.04 -3.15
CA SER A 95 -2.27 -9.04 -4.22
C SER A 95 -1.46 -9.41 -5.48
N SER A 96 -0.25 -9.95 -5.31
CA SER A 96 0.61 -10.43 -6.41
C SER A 96 0.16 -11.75 -7.06
N ALA A 97 -0.84 -12.44 -6.50
CA ALA A 97 -1.45 -13.63 -7.11
C ALA A 97 -2.68 -13.32 -7.98
N THR A 98 -3.02 -12.03 -8.13
CA THR A 98 -4.07 -11.54 -9.04
C THR A 98 -3.49 -10.92 -10.32
N ARG A 99 -2.24 -11.28 -10.65
CA ARG A 99 -1.66 -11.13 -11.98
C ARG A 99 -1.34 -12.51 -12.54
#